data_AF-B4M6U9-F1
#
_entry.id   AF-B4M6U9-F1
#
_cell.length_a   1.000
_cell.length_b   1.000
_cell.length_c   1.000
_cell.angle_alpha   90.00
_cell.angle_beta   90.00
_cell.angle_gamma   90.00
#
_symmetry.space_group_name_H-M   'P 1'
#
loop_
_entity.id
_entity.type
_entity.pdbx_description
1 polymer ?
#
loop_
_entity_poly.entity_id
_entity_poly.type
_entity_poly.pdbx_seq_one_letter_code
_entity_poly.pdbx_strand_id
1 'polypeptide(L)'
;MNMTYWLLVVALLLSQQTVPSAGWQARFEPELLQLEMERSDEVQLTLSGIADELQQTGRYSFRLQSAAEQLASVASDNASIPMELVSHNGWQGRIRVDAHFLGEARITVRLYDAASNSSSPPQNAGSNASSLLVKVVRPERVIDHVFVGSIILLMSLLYINFGAALNVDVLQGIVTRPIGPCIGFVTQVLGMPLLSYALGVFIFPGSPAMQLGLFFTGIAPSGGASNTWSAVLGGNINLSVLMTTVSNVAAFATLPLWIFTLGQLIFERAGMEVPYDKVASYCASLIVPLLIGLAIQRWLPRLAQVLVRLLKPISACLILFIVIFAIVTNFYLFQLFSWQIAVAGLALPGLGYAVAWLASKLLHQNAVDALTIAIETGIQNTGIAIFFLRTTLPQPQADLTTVVPVSVAIMTPLPLLGIYLYQRCCRRKAVEPSAAEHQRII
;
A
#
# COMPACT_ATOMS: atom_id res chain seq x y z
N MET A 1 46.61 -23.03 26.76
CA MET A 1 45.48 -23.35 25.87
C MET A 1 44.59 -22.11 25.73
N ASN A 2 44.69 -21.23 24.73
CA ASN A 2 45.65 -21.01 23.65
C ASN A 2 45.56 -19.53 23.22
N MET A 3 46.45 -18.68 23.73
CA MET A 3 46.65 -17.31 23.19
C MET A 3 47.21 -17.37 21.75
N THR A 4 47.87 -18.48 21.42
CA THR A 4 48.30 -18.88 20.08
C THR A 4 47.16 -19.16 19.11
N TYR A 5 45.97 -19.59 19.57
CA TYR A 5 44.81 -19.79 18.69
C TYR A 5 44.20 -18.45 18.24
N TRP A 6 44.17 -17.46 19.14
CA TRP A 6 43.70 -16.11 18.78
C TRP A 6 44.63 -15.42 17.79
N LEU A 7 45.95 -15.59 17.94
CA LEU A 7 46.93 -15.09 16.98
C LEU A 7 46.86 -15.82 15.63
N LEU A 8 46.58 -17.12 15.60
CA LEU A 8 46.38 -17.88 14.35
C LEU A 8 45.04 -17.55 13.66
N VAL A 9 43.97 -17.28 14.42
CA VAL A 9 42.68 -16.86 13.84
C VAL A 9 42.75 -15.43 13.30
N VAL A 10 43.49 -14.53 13.96
CA VAL A 10 43.74 -13.16 13.45
C VAL A 10 44.69 -13.20 12.24
N ALA A 11 45.69 -14.08 12.22
CA ALA A 11 46.56 -14.28 11.05
C ALA A 11 45.85 -14.97 9.86
N LEU A 12 44.87 -15.85 10.10
CA LEU A 12 44.02 -16.42 9.04
C LEU A 12 42.93 -15.45 8.53
N LEU A 13 42.50 -14.50 9.36
CA LEU A 13 41.62 -13.41 8.91
C LEU A 13 42.37 -12.35 8.10
N LEU A 14 43.69 -12.25 8.25
CA LEU A 14 44.56 -11.37 7.46
C LEU A 14 45.09 -12.00 6.16
N SER A 15 44.77 -13.27 5.87
CA SER A 15 45.15 -13.95 4.62
C SER A 15 44.03 -14.07 3.59
N GLN A 16 42.86 -13.46 3.82
CA GLN A 16 41.98 -13.15 2.70
C GLN A 16 42.68 -12.06 1.89
N GLN A 17 43.23 -12.44 0.74
CA GLN A 17 43.70 -11.52 -0.28
C GLN A 17 42.54 -10.57 -0.61
N THR A 18 42.50 -9.44 0.09
CA THR A 18 41.69 -8.30 -0.28
C THR A 18 42.19 -7.90 -1.66
N VAL A 19 41.33 -8.03 -2.68
CA VAL A 19 41.53 -7.39 -3.96
C VAL A 19 41.94 -5.95 -3.63
N PRO A 20 43.12 -5.47 -4.06
CA PRO A 20 43.52 -4.10 -3.80
C PRO A 20 42.34 -3.23 -4.24
N SER A 21 41.88 -2.33 -3.37
CA SER A 21 40.86 -1.35 -3.68
C SER A 21 41.43 -0.35 -4.69
N ALA A 22 41.72 -0.85 -5.88
CA ALA A 22 42.20 -0.09 -7.01
C ALA A 22 41.22 1.05 -7.23
N GLY A 23 41.77 2.23 -7.49
CA GLY A 23 41.10 3.53 -7.51
C GLY A 23 40.05 3.74 -8.59
N TRP A 24 39.31 2.71 -8.97
CA TRP A 24 38.39 2.76 -10.08
C TRP A 24 37.02 3.30 -9.65
N GLN A 25 36.41 4.01 -10.59
CA GLN A 25 35.11 4.65 -10.43
C GLN A 25 34.22 4.27 -11.62
N ALA A 26 32.95 4.03 -11.33
CA ALA A 26 31.90 3.88 -12.33
C ALA A 26 31.01 5.12 -12.34
N ARG A 27 30.60 5.54 -13.53
CA ARG A 27 29.63 6.62 -13.71
C ARG A 27 28.63 6.28 -14.81
N PHE A 28 27.36 6.33 -14.46
CA PHE A 28 26.25 6.21 -15.42
C PHE A 28 25.74 7.60 -15.82
N GLU A 29 25.49 7.79 -17.11
CA GLU A 29 24.86 8.99 -17.65
C GLU A 29 23.70 8.59 -18.58
N PRO A 30 22.43 8.92 -18.23
CA PRO A 30 21.97 9.54 -16.98
C PRO A 30 22.08 8.62 -15.75
N GLU A 31 22.05 9.19 -14.54
CA GLU A 31 22.08 8.43 -13.26
C GLU A 31 20.73 7.71 -12.96
N LEU A 32 19.65 8.24 -13.53
CA LEU A 32 18.30 7.69 -13.47
C LEU A 32 17.83 7.37 -14.90
N LEU A 33 17.49 6.11 -15.14
CA LEU A 33 16.85 5.67 -16.36
C LEU A 33 15.39 5.31 -16.07
N GLN A 34 14.45 5.95 -16.76
CA GLN A 34 13.04 5.58 -16.70
C GLN A 34 12.67 4.79 -17.97
N LEU A 35 12.14 3.59 -17.78
CA LEU A 35 11.78 2.67 -18.84
C LEU A 35 10.32 2.24 -18.72
N GLU A 36 9.66 2.04 -19.86
CA GLU A 36 8.39 1.33 -19.89
C GLU A 36 8.61 -0.18 -19.74
N MET A 37 7.66 -0.88 -19.13
CA MET A 37 7.64 -2.34 -19.07
C MET A 37 7.80 -2.95 -20.47
N GLU A 38 8.57 -4.04 -20.55
CA GLU A 38 8.88 -4.79 -21.78
C GLU A 38 9.63 -3.97 -22.85
N ARG A 39 10.23 -2.83 -22.46
CA ARG A 39 11.11 -2.04 -23.32
C ARG A 39 12.56 -2.11 -22.87
N SER A 40 13.43 -1.75 -23.80
CA SER A 40 14.87 -1.60 -23.56
C SER A 40 15.30 -0.20 -23.95
N ASP A 41 16.33 0.31 -23.28
CA ASP A 41 17.03 1.52 -23.69
C ASP A 41 18.53 1.40 -23.36
N GLU A 42 19.34 2.28 -23.94
CA GLU A 42 20.77 2.30 -23.76
C GLU A 42 21.20 3.42 -22.81
N VAL A 43 22.06 3.09 -21.87
CA VAL A 43 22.69 4.06 -20.95
C VAL A 43 24.20 4.06 -21.15
N GLN A 44 24.80 5.25 -21.07
CA GLN A 44 26.24 5.38 -21.16
C GLN A 44 26.88 5.05 -19.81
N LEU A 45 27.81 4.09 -19.80
CA LEU A 45 28.66 3.79 -18.66
C LEU A 45 30.09 4.22 -18.96
N THR A 46 30.68 4.95 -18.01
CA THR A 46 32.09 5.32 -18.03
C THR A 46 32.80 4.70 -16.82
N LEU A 47 33.87 3.95 -17.07
CA LEU A 47 34.78 3.40 -16.06
C LEU A 47 36.09 4.17 -16.12
N SER A 48 36.57 4.68 -14.99
CA SER A 48 37.77 5.50 -14.89
C SER A 48 38.63 5.11 -13.69
N GLY A 49 39.89 5.56 -13.63
CA GLY A 49 40.79 5.29 -12.49
C GLY A 49 41.23 3.82 -12.38
N ILE A 50 41.28 3.12 -13.50
CA ILE A 50 41.59 1.68 -13.54
C ILE A 50 43.12 1.52 -13.46
N ALA A 51 43.59 0.84 -12.41
CA ALA A 51 45.02 0.64 -12.19
C ALA A 51 45.61 -0.35 -13.20
N ASP A 52 46.85 -0.09 -13.64
CA ASP A 52 47.57 -0.93 -14.61
C ASP A 52 47.76 -2.38 -14.13
N GLU A 53 47.84 -2.59 -12.80
CA GLU A 53 47.93 -3.92 -12.18
C GLU A 53 46.71 -4.82 -12.48
N LEU A 54 45.57 -4.23 -12.79
CA LEU A 54 44.34 -4.94 -13.14
C LEU A 54 44.30 -5.39 -14.61
N GLN A 55 45.23 -4.95 -15.46
CA GLN A 55 45.24 -5.26 -16.91
C GLN A 55 45.74 -6.68 -17.23
N GLN A 56 45.65 -7.61 -16.28
CA GLN A 56 45.90 -9.03 -16.53
C GLN A 56 44.74 -9.62 -17.33
N THR A 57 45.00 -9.88 -18.61
CA THR A 57 44.05 -10.49 -19.55
C THR A 57 43.52 -11.83 -19.01
N GLY A 58 42.19 -11.99 -19.03
CA GLY A 58 41.51 -13.20 -18.58
C GLY A 58 41.32 -13.36 -17.06
N ARG A 59 41.97 -12.54 -16.23
CA ARG A 59 41.80 -12.60 -14.76
C ARG A 59 40.69 -11.70 -14.24
N TYR A 60 40.67 -10.44 -14.69
CA TYR A 60 39.72 -9.44 -14.21
C TYR A 60 38.65 -9.14 -15.27
N SER A 61 37.41 -8.93 -14.81
CA SER A 61 36.32 -8.47 -15.67
C SER A 61 35.36 -7.57 -14.88
N PHE A 62 34.80 -6.55 -15.52
CA PHE A 62 33.73 -5.78 -14.91
C PHE A 62 32.40 -6.46 -15.23
N ARG A 63 31.60 -6.74 -14.21
CA ARG A 63 30.27 -7.33 -14.37
C ARG A 63 29.21 -6.37 -13.86
N LEU A 64 28.16 -6.21 -14.64
CA LEU A 64 26.98 -5.49 -14.20
C LEU A 64 26.04 -6.46 -13.51
N GLN A 65 25.61 -6.08 -12.31
CA GLN A 65 24.67 -6.85 -11.50
C GLN A 65 23.46 -5.98 -11.18
N SER A 66 22.28 -6.49 -11.53
CA SER A 66 21.02 -5.91 -11.08
C SER A 66 20.67 -6.47 -9.70
N ALA A 67 20.30 -5.61 -8.76
CA ALA A 67 19.78 -6.06 -7.47
C ALA A 67 18.43 -6.79 -7.59
N ALA A 68 17.70 -6.57 -8.69
CA ALA A 68 16.40 -7.16 -8.96
C ALA A 68 16.25 -7.47 -10.46
N GLU A 69 16.85 -8.58 -10.90
CA GLU A 69 16.83 -9.00 -12.32
C GLU A 69 15.40 -9.21 -12.87
N GLN A 70 14.45 -9.54 -12.01
CA GLN A 70 13.03 -9.69 -12.39
C GLN A 70 12.35 -8.36 -12.76
N LEU A 71 12.91 -7.22 -12.32
CA LEU A 71 12.40 -5.88 -12.63
C LEU A 71 13.13 -5.30 -13.83
N ALA A 72 14.47 -5.30 -13.78
CA ALA A 72 15.31 -4.85 -14.87
C ALA A 72 16.62 -5.64 -14.92
N SER A 73 17.06 -6.00 -16.11
CA SER A 73 18.33 -6.70 -16.35
C SER A 73 19.20 -5.97 -17.36
N VAL A 74 20.50 -6.25 -17.34
CA VAL A 74 21.40 -5.83 -18.41
C VAL A 74 21.40 -6.94 -19.47
N ALA A 75 21.36 -6.56 -20.75
CA ALA A 75 21.45 -7.51 -21.85
C ALA A 75 22.71 -8.40 -21.70
N SER A 76 22.60 -9.69 -22.02
CA SER A 76 23.68 -10.69 -21.84
C SER A 76 25.02 -10.23 -22.42
N ASP A 77 24.95 -9.58 -23.58
CA ASP A 77 26.11 -9.16 -24.35
C ASP A 77 26.88 -8.02 -23.66
N ASN A 78 26.18 -7.27 -22.81
CA ASN A 78 26.72 -6.16 -22.02
C ASN A 78 26.94 -6.54 -20.54
N ALA A 79 26.57 -7.75 -20.12
CA ALA A 79 26.61 -8.15 -18.71
C ALA A 79 28.04 -8.26 -18.15
N SER A 80 29.01 -8.54 -19.01
CA SER A 80 30.43 -8.58 -18.66
C SER A 80 31.28 -7.79 -19.65
N ILE A 81 32.06 -6.84 -19.15
CA ILE A 81 33.04 -6.08 -19.91
C ILE A 81 34.41 -6.73 -19.61
N PRO A 82 34.98 -7.50 -20.55
CA PRO A 82 36.31 -8.06 -20.41
C PRO A 82 37.37 -6.94 -20.38
N MET A 83 38.46 -7.17 -19.64
CA MET A 83 39.53 -6.18 -19.49
C MET A 83 40.23 -5.83 -20.82
N GLU A 84 40.12 -6.69 -21.83
CA GLU A 84 40.65 -6.47 -23.19
C GLU A 84 40.07 -5.23 -23.88
N LEU A 85 38.83 -4.88 -23.54
CA LEU A 85 38.16 -3.71 -24.11
C LEU A 85 38.52 -2.42 -23.35
N VAL A 86 39.17 -2.53 -22.18
CA VAL A 86 39.41 -1.43 -21.25
C VAL A 86 40.79 -0.85 -21.51
N SER A 87 40.85 0.43 -21.91
CA SER A 87 42.11 1.14 -22.14
C SER A 87 42.72 1.67 -20.84
N HIS A 88 43.98 2.11 -20.86
CA HIS A 88 44.64 2.79 -19.72
C HIS A 88 43.87 4.02 -19.22
N ASN A 89 43.16 4.73 -20.11
CA ASN A 89 42.38 5.91 -19.75
C ASN A 89 40.95 5.58 -19.26
N GLY A 90 40.61 4.29 -19.17
CA GLY A 90 39.29 3.81 -18.80
C GLY A 90 38.54 3.15 -19.96
N TRP A 91 37.25 2.95 -19.74
CA TRP A 91 36.32 2.40 -20.73
C TRP A 91 35.06 3.24 -20.78
N GLN A 92 34.53 3.43 -21.97
CA GLN A 92 33.26 4.10 -22.18
C GLN A 92 32.46 3.33 -23.21
N GLY A 93 31.22 3.01 -22.88
CA GLY A 93 30.34 2.27 -23.78
C GLY A 93 28.87 2.44 -23.43
N ARG A 94 28.03 1.97 -24.35
CA ARG A 94 26.58 1.96 -24.16
C ARG A 94 26.14 0.59 -23.68
N ILE A 95 25.27 0.60 -22.69
CA ILE A 95 24.75 -0.59 -22.04
C ILE A 95 23.25 -0.60 -22.23
N ARG A 96 22.79 -1.63 -22.93
CA ARG A 96 21.37 -1.91 -23.06
C ARG A 96 20.82 -2.51 -21.76
N VAL A 97 19.80 -1.85 -21.22
CA VAL A 97 19.04 -2.29 -20.06
C VAL A 97 17.64 -2.68 -20.52
N ASP A 98 17.21 -3.87 -20.15
CA ASP A 98 15.89 -4.42 -20.46
C ASP A 98 15.00 -4.31 -19.22
N ALA A 99 13.83 -3.69 -19.36
CA ALA A 99 12.84 -3.57 -18.31
C ALA A 99 11.79 -4.68 -18.45
N HIS A 100 11.62 -5.48 -17.40
CA HIS A 100 10.72 -6.63 -17.40
C HIS A 100 9.42 -6.34 -16.67
N PHE A 101 9.52 -5.77 -15.46
CA PHE A 101 8.35 -5.59 -14.59
C PHE A 101 8.40 -4.32 -13.76
N LEU A 102 7.22 -3.83 -13.38
CA LEU A 102 7.01 -2.57 -12.67
C LEU A 102 7.78 -2.54 -11.33
N GLY A 103 8.59 -1.49 -11.12
CA GLY A 103 9.30 -1.29 -9.86
C GLY A 103 10.55 -0.43 -10.00
N GLU A 104 11.40 -0.46 -8.98
CA GLU A 104 12.70 0.21 -8.99
C GLU A 104 13.81 -0.83 -8.83
N ALA A 105 14.79 -0.82 -9.73
CA ALA A 105 15.95 -1.68 -9.69
C ALA A 105 17.23 -0.85 -9.66
N ARG A 106 18.25 -1.33 -8.95
CA ARG A 106 19.57 -0.71 -8.93
C ARG A 106 20.55 -1.62 -9.66
N ILE A 107 21.19 -1.10 -10.69
CA ILE A 107 22.24 -1.79 -11.43
C ILE A 107 23.58 -1.23 -10.95
N THR A 108 24.47 -2.13 -10.55
CA THR A 108 25.80 -1.80 -10.04
C THR A 108 26.86 -2.51 -10.84
N VAL A 109 28.04 -1.88 -10.96
CA VAL A 109 29.21 -2.51 -11.58
C VAL A 109 30.07 -3.09 -10.47
N ARG A 110 30.56 -4.31 -10.65
CA ARG A 110 31.55 -4.94 -9.78
C ARG A 110 32.73 -5.45 -10.59
N LEU A 111 33.92 -5.33 -10.02
CA LEU A 111 35.13 -5.92 -10.56
C LEU A 111 35.23 -7.36 -10.05
N TYR A 112 35.22 -8.33 -10.96
CA TYR A 112 35.29 -9.75 -10.67
C TYR A 112 36.71 -10.29 -10.95
N ASP A 113 37.27 -11.01 -9.98
CA ASP A 113 38.55 -11.72 -10.09
C ASP A 113 38.30 -13.22 -10.26
N ALA A 114 38.67 -13.76 -11.42
CA ALA A 114 38.50 -15.17 -11.74
C ALA A 114 39.39 -16.10 -10.91
N ALA A 115 40.54 -15.61 -10.40
CA ALA A 115 41.48 -16.44 -9.65
C ALA A 115 41.02 -16.67 -8.20
N SER A 116 40.44 -15.64 -7.58
CA SER A 116 39.94 -15.69 -6.20
C SER A 116 38.43 -15.94 -6.09
N ASN A 117 37.72 -15.99 -7.23
CA ASN A 117 36.26 -16.07 -7.30
C ASN A 117 35.58 -15.02 -6.40
N SER A 118 36.14 -13.82 -6.40
CA SER A 118 35.71 -12.71 -5.54
C SER A 118 35.30 -11.51 -6.38
N SER A 119 34.48 -10.63 -5.80
CA SER A 119 34.04 -9.40 -6.46
C SER A 119 34.24 -8.21 -5.54
N SER A 120 34.70 -7.09 -6.10
CA SER A 120 34.91 -5.83 -5.38
C SER A 120 34.07 -4.69 -5.98
N PRO A 121 33.48 -3.82 -5.14
CA PRO A 121 32.74 -2.64 -5.59
C PRO A 121 33.70 -1.49 -5.98
N PRO A 122 33.23 -0.47 -6.72
CA PRO A 122 34.02 0.72 -7.02
C PRO A 122 34.29 1.56 -5.78
N GLN A 123 35.32 2.42 -5.82
CA GLN A 123 35.60 3.34 -4.70
C GLN A 123 34.44 4.30 -4.43
N ASN A 124 33.73 4.72 -5.48
CA ASN A 124 32.58 5.60 -5.38
C ASN A 124 31.25 4.84 -5.15
N ALA A 125 31.27 3.58 -4.69
CA ALA A 125 30.05 2.76 -4.49
C ALA A 125 29.00 3.38 -3.54
N GLY A 126 29.41 4.31 -2.67
CA GLY A 126 28.50 5.09 -1.82
C GLY A 126 27.87 6.30 -2.51
N SER A 127 28.32 6.66 -3.71
CA SER A 127 27.79 7.78 -4.51
C SER A 127 26.68 7.32 -5.44
N ASN A 128 25.67 8.16 -5.65
CA ASN A 128 24.56 7.87 -6.57
C ASN A 128 25.05 7.61 -8.00
N ALA A 129 26.12 8.28 -8.44
CA ALA A 129 26.70 8.14 -9.77
C ALA A 129 27.25 6.72 -10.09
N SER A 130 27.61 5.94 -9.07
CA SER A 130 28.20 4.60 -9.23
C SER A 130 27.19 3.50 -9.55
N SER A 131 25.91 3.81 -9.42
CA SER A 131 24.81 2.87 -9.64
C SER A 131 23.74 3.49 -10.52
N LEU A 132 23.29 2.76 -11.52
CA LEU A 132 22.16 3.18 -12.33
C LEU A 132 20.86 2.84 -11.60
N LEU A 133 20.06 3.86 -11.30
CA LEU A 133 18.70 3.67 -10.81
C LEU A 133 17.77 3.49 -12.02
N VAL A 134 17.12 2.35 -12.12
CA VAL A 134 16.18 2.03 -13.20
C VAL A 134 14.76 2.05 -12.62
N LYS A 135 13.96 3.01 -13.07
CA LYS A 135 12.52 3.09 -12.77
C LYS A 135 11.74 2.47 -13.91
N VAL A 136 11.15 1.30 -13.66
CA VAL A 136 10.28 0.64 -14.61
C VAL A 136 8.85 1.06 -14.34
N VAL A 137 8.30 1.83 -15.27
CA VAL A 137 6.91 2.30 -15.26
C VAL A 137 6.09 1.53 -16.28
N ARG A 138 4.78 1.51 -16.12
CA ARG A 138 3.90 1.00 -17.18
C ARG A 138 3.69 2.07 -18.25
N PRO A 139 3.42 1.71 -19.51
CA PRO A 139 2.97 2.68 -20.51
C PRO A 139 1.62 3.27 -20.11
N GLU A 140 1.48 4.60 -20.21
CA GLU A 140 0.21 5.28 -19.97
C GLU A 140 -0.79 4.93 -21.07
N ARG A 141 -1.95 4.38 -20.68
CA ARG A 141 -3.03 4.07 -21.61
C ARG A 141 -4.17 5.07 -21.40
N VAL A 142 -4.94 5.37 -22.45
CA VAL A 142 -6.17 6.19 -22.34
C VAL A 142 -7.10 5.66 -21.25
N ILE A 143 -7.12 4.33 -21.07
CA ILE A 143 -7.89 3.62 -20.06
C ILE A 143 -7.53 4.03 -18.63
N ASP A 144 -6.29 4.44 -18.38
CA ASP A 144 -5.80 4.85 -17.07
C ASP A 144 -6.33 6.23 -16.67
N HIS A 145 -6.42 7.15 -17.62
CA HIS A 145 -7.07 8.44 -17.40
C HIS A 145 -8.57 8.27 -17.14
N VAL A 146 -9.22 7.36 -17.87
CA VAL A 146 -10.64 7.00 -17.63
C VAL A 146 -10.82 6.43 -16.22
N PHE A 147 -9.88 5.59 -15.76
CA PHE A 147 -9.90 5.03 -14.40
C PHE A 147 -9.83 6.11 -13.34
N VAL A 148 -8.79 6.95 -13.40
CA VAL A 148 -8.55 8.01 -12.40
C VAL A 148 -9.71 9.00 -12.42
N GLY A 149 -10.19 9.39 -13.61
CA GLY A 149 -11.37 10.24 -13.76
C GLY A 149 -12.64 9.63 -13.15
N SER A 150 -12.84 8.32 -13.31
CA SER A 150 -13.97 7.60 -12.71
C SER A 150 -13.89 7.57 -11.19
N ILE A 151 -12.69 7.41 -10.61
CA ILE A 151 -12.49 7.48 -9.16
C ILE A 151 -12.78 8.89 -8.65
N ILE A 152 -12.25 9.93 -9.30
CA ILE A 152 -12.52 11.33 -8.93
C ILE A 152 -14.02 11.61 -8.94
N LEU A 153 -14.72 11.17 -9.99
CA LEU A 153 -16.16 11.30 -10.11
C LEU A 153 -16.89 10.56 -8.99
N LEU A 154 -16.51 9.29 -8.72
CA LEU A 154 -17.10 8.50 -7.64
C LEU A 154 -16.91 9.18 -6.29
N MET A 155 -15.69 9.60 -5.96
CA MET A 155 -15.39 10.25 -4.68
C MET A 155 -16.13 11.57 -4.54
N SER A 156 -16.22 12.36 -5.60
CA SER A 156 -16.98 13.61 -5.62
C SER A 156 -18.46 13.37 -5.35
N LEU A 157 -19.07 12.41 -6.04
CA LEU A 157 -20.48 12.04 -5.84
C LEU A 157 -20.73 11.49 -4.42
N LEU A 158 -19.85 10.63 -3.93
CA LEU A 158 -19.94 10.09 -2.57
C LEU A 158 -19.89 11.20 -1.52
N TYR A 159 -18.96 12.14 -1.64
CA TYR A 159 -18.82 13.23 -0.67
C TYR A 159 -19.94 14.26 -0.77
N ILE A 160 -20.47 14.54 -1.98
CA ILE A 160 -21.73 15.30 -2.13
C ILE A 160 -22.87 14.59 -1.42
N ASN A 161 -22.99 13.27 -1.61
CA ASN A 161 -24.02 12.48 -0.95
C ASN A 161 -23.87 12.49 0.57
N PHE A 162 -22.65 12.35 1.09
CA PHE A 162 -22.37 12.46 2.53
C PHE A 162 -22.76 13.84 3.07
N GLY A 163 -22.39 14.92 2.38
CA GLY A 163 -22.77 16.27 2.76
C GLY A 163 -24.28 16.49 2.73
N ALA A 164 -24.95 15.98 1.69
CA ALA A 164 -26.40 16.06 1.53
C ALA A 164 -27.17 15.24 2.58
N ALA A 165 -26.57 14.15 3.07
CA ALA A 165 -27.14 13.26 4.08
C ALA A 165 -26.77 13.66 5.52
N LEU A 166 -25.92 14.67 5.73
CA LEU A 166 -25.38 15.05 7.02
C LEU A 166 -26.45 15.69 7.92
N ASN A 167 -27.29 14.89 8.57
CA ASN A 167 -28.30 15.45 9.47
C ASN A 167 -27.66 15.82 10.82
N VAL A 168 -27.71 17.10 11.19
CA VAL A 168 -27.23 17.59 12.51
C VAL A 168 -27.96 16.90 13.66
N ASP A 169 -29.20 16.45 13.46
CA ASP A 169 -29.95 15.68 14.45
C ASP A 169 -29.31 14.33 14.74
N VAL A 170 -28.62 13.71 13.76
CA VAL A 170 -27.88 12.47 13.97
C VAL A 170 -26.75 12.69 14.98
N LEU A 171 -26.09 13.85 14.93
CA LEU A 171 -25.02 14.21 15.89
C LEU A 171 -25.55 14.42 17.31
N GLN A 172 -26.83 14.78 17.50
CA GLN A 172 -27.44 14.83 18.84
C GLN A 172 -27.44 13.45 19.52
N GLY A 173 -27.41 12.37 18.74
CA GLY A 173 -27.26 11.00 19.24
C GLY A 173 -26.01 10.81 20.12
N ILE A 174 -24.91 11.52 19.83
CA ILE A 174 -23.68 11.48 20.65
C ILE A 174 -23.95 11.98 22.06
N VAL A 175 -24.72 13.06 22.20
CA VAL A 175 -25.02 13.66 23.51
C VAL A 175 -25.88 12.73 24.35
N THR A 176 -26.84 12.03 23.73
CA THR A 176 -27.75 11.13 24.46
C THR A 176 -27.10 9.83 24.91
N ARG A 177 -26.21 9.24 24.10
CA ARG A 177 -25.49 7.99 24.42
C ARG A 177 -24.04 8.06 23.92
N PRO A 178 -23.13 8.75 24.64
CA PRO A 178 -21.80 9.07 24.14
C PRO A 178 -20.84 7.88 24.09
N ILE A 179 -21.01 6.87 24.94
CA ILE A 179 -20.00 5.83 25.17
C ILE A 179 -19.71 5.03 23.89
N GLY A 180 -20.75 4.51 23.23
CA GLY A 180 -20.60 3.73 21.98
C GLY A 180 -19.89 4.51 20.86
N PRO A 181 -20.39 5.70 20.47
CA PRO A 181 -19.73 6.56 19.49
C PRO A 181 -18.30 6.94 19.86
N CYS A 182 -18.00 7.20 21.15
CA CYS A 182 -16.65 7.53 21.60
C CYS A 182 -15.69 6.35 21.46
N ILE A 183 -16.12 5.13 21.80
CA ILE A 183 -15.32 3.92 21.59
C ILE A 183 -14.98 3.80 20.11
N GLY A 184 -16.01 3.85 19.26
CA GLY A 184 -15.86 3.81 17.82
C GLY A 184 -14.91 4.86 17.27
N PHE A 185 -15.04 6.09 17.75
CA PHE A 185 -14.15 7.19 17.37
C PHE A 185 -12.69 6.90 17.75
N VAL A 186 -12.43 6.47 18.99
CA VAL A 186 -11.06 6.17 19.44
C VAL A 186 -10.48 4.97 18.69
N THR A 187 -11.26 3.91 18.50
CA THR A 187 -10.77 2.71 17.80
C THR A 187 -10.54 2.99 16.31
N GLN A 188 -11.34 3.86 15.69
CA GLN A 188 -11.17 4.28 14.30
C GLN A 188 -10.02 5.27 14.12
N VAL A 189 -9.94 6.32 14.94
CA VAL A 189 -8.98 7.43 14.77
C VAL A 189 -7.60 7.11 15.34
N LEU A 190 -7.53 6.25 16.37
CA LEU A 190 -6.26 5.87 16.99
C LEU A 190 -5.93 4.39 16.76
N GLY A 191 -6.90 3.49 16.98
CA GLY A 191 -6.68 2.05 16.86
C GLY A 191 -6.25 1.61 15.46
N MET A 192 -7.04 1.94 14.44
CA MET A 192 -6.79 1.49 13.07
C MET A 192 -5.48 2.04 12.44
N PRO A 193 -5.11 3.31 12.64
CA PRO A 193 -3.80 3.83 12.23
C PRO A 193 -2.63 3.10 12.89
N LEU A 194 -2.69 2.87 14.21
CA LEU A 194 -1.63 2.17 14.93
C LEU A 194 -1.53 0.70 14.51
N LEU A 195 -2.68 0.03 14.33
CA LEU A 195 -2.74 -1.36 13.86
C LEU A 195 -2.17 -1.48 12.44
N SER A 196 -2.58 -0.62 11.52
CA SER A 196 -2.10 -0.65 10.14
C SER A 196 -0.61 -0.33 10.02
N TYR A 197 -0.09 0.61 10.80
CA TYR A 197 1.35 0.89 10.88
C TYR A 197 2.13 -0.32 11.43
N ALA A 198 1.69 -0.87 12.57
CA ALA A 198 2.36 -2.02 13.20
C ALA A 198 2.33 -3.26 12.29
N LEU A 199 1.18 -3.57 11.69
CA LEU A 199 1.04 -4.66 10.72
C LEU A 199 1.90 -4.41 9.48
N GLY A 200 1.97 -3.17 9.00
CA GLY A 200 2.79 -2.81 7.85
C GLY A 200 4.26 -3.12 8.11
N VAL A 201 4.78 -2.67 9.24
CA VAL A 201 6.17 -2.92 9.65
C VAL A 201 6.43 -4.41 9.85
N PHE A 202 5.49 -5.14 10.45
CA PHE A 202 5.64 -6.56 10.74
C PHE A 202 5.56 -7.46 9.50
N ILE A 203 4.59 -7.22 8.61
CA ILE A 203 4.35 -8.05 7.41
C ILE A 203 5.26 -7.66 6.25
N PHE A 204 5.61 -6.37 6.13
CA PHE A 204 6.34 -5.82 4.99
C PHE A 204 7.64 -5.11 5.41
N PRO A 205 8.55 -5.73 6.17
CA PRO A 205 9.73 -5.04 6.72
C PRO A 205 10.64 -4.42 5.65
N GLY A 206 10.73 -5.05 4.47
CA GLY A 206 11.53 -4.58 3.32
C GLY A 206 10.73 -3.92 2.20
N SER A 207 9.44 -3.64 2.37
CA SER A 207 8.61 -3.03 1.31
C SER A 207 7.81 -1.83 1.82
N PRO A 208 8.44 -0.64 1.89
CA PRO A 208 7.77 0.59 2.30
C PRO A 208 6.53 0.94 1.46
N ALA A 209 6.51 0.58 0.18
CA ALA A 209 5.33 0.74 -0.68
C ALA A 209 4.11 -0.04 -0.16
N MET A 210 4.30 -1.29 0.27
CA MET A 210 3.22 -2.09 0.84
C MET A 210 2.81 -1.56 2.23
N GLN A 211 3.77 -1.06 3.01
CA GLN A 211 3.49 -0.38 4.29
C GLN A 211 2.60 0.85 4.07
N LEU A 212 2.91 1.70 3.09
CA LEU A 212 2.09 2.85 2.72
C LEU A 212 0.68 2.42 2.33
N GLY A 213 0.55 1.41 1.45
CA GLY A 213 -0.75 0.88 1.04
C GLY A 213 -1.61 0.44 2.22
N LEU A 214 -1.03 -0.30 3.17
CA LEU A 214 -1.74 -0.76 4.37
C LEU A 214 -2.07 0.40 5.32
N PHE A 215 -1.13 1.30 5.56
CA PHE A 215 -1.29 2.45 6.45
C PHE A 215 -2.37 3.40 5.96
N PHE A 216 -2.36 3.76 4.67
CA PHE A 216 -3.40 4.58 4.05
C PHE A 216 -4.79 3.95 4.13
N THR A 217 -4.86 2.62 4.12
CA THR A 217 -6.11 1.89 4.35
C THR A 217 -6.58 2.01 5.80
N GLY A 218 -5.68 1.99 6.79
CA GLY A 218 -6.03 2.07 8.20
C GLY A 218 -6.31 3.48 8.73
N ILE A 219 -5.80 4.52 8.06
CA ILE A 219 -6.12 5.92 8.42
C ILE A 219 -7.39 6.44 7.73
N ALA A 220 -7.90 5.70 6.73
CA ALA A 220 -9.16 6.02 6.09
C ALA A 220 -10.31 6.07 7.13
N PRO A 221 -11.37 6.85 6.90
CA PRO A 221 -12.57 6.75 7.72
C PRO A 221 -13.33 5.45 7.44
N SER A 222 -14.34 5.16 8.29
CA SER A 222 -15.18 3.99 8.11
C SER A 222 -15.92 4.03 6.77
N GLY A 223 -16.01 2.86 6.12
CA GLY A 223 -16.63 2.69 4.81
C GLY A 223 -18.14 2.50 4.89
N GLY A 224 -18.90 3.14 4.00
CA GLY A 224 -20.38 3.06 4.02
C GLY A 224 -20.99 1.66 3.87
N ALA A 225 -20.20 0.65 3.50
CA ALA A 225 -20.60 -0.76 3.53
C ALA A 225 -20.87 -1.27 4.95
N SER A 226 -20.31 -0.64 5.98
CA SER A 226 -20.55 -0.98 7.40
C SER A 226 -22.02 -0.91 7.76
N ASN A 227 -22.73 0.12 7.29
CA ASN A 227 -24.17 0.29 7.53
C ASN A 227 -24.99 -0.90 7.03
N THR A 228 -24.64 -1.42 5.85
CA THR A 228 -25.31 -2.61 5.27
C THR A 228 -24.99 -3.86 6.06
N TRP A 229 -23.72 -4.07 6.44
CA TRP A 229 -23.31 -5.23 7.24
C TRP A 229 -23.89 -5.22 8.65
N SER A 230 -23.92 -4.05 9.30
CA SER A 230 -24.62 -3.84 10.57
C SER A 230 -26.10 -4.20 10.45
N ALA A 231 -26.79 -3.79 9.38
CA ALA A 231 -28.18 -4.16 9.17
C ALA A 231 -28.37 -5.68 8.94
N VAL A 232 -27.50 -6.31 8.14
CA VAL A 232 -27.58 -7.76 7.83
C VAL A 232 -27.31 -8.62 9.05
N LEU A 233 -26.37 -8.22 9.90
CA LEU A 233 -25.95 -8.98 11.09
C LEU A 233 -26.74 -8.65 12.36
N GLY A 234 -27.76 -7.77 12.27
CA GLY A 234 -28.62 -7.41 13.40
C GLY A 234 -28.00 -6.42 14.39
N GLY A 235 -27.08 -5.57 13.91
CA GLY A 235 -26.50 -4.45 14.65
C GLY A 235 -27.42 -3.23 14.76
N ASN A 236 -26.97 -2.23 15.52
CA ASN A 236 -27.62 -0.96 15.72
C ASN A 236 -27.32 0.00 14.55
N ILE A 237 -28.24 0.07 13.59
CA ILE A 237 -28.07 0.89 12.38
C ILE A 237 -27.90 2.38 12.71
N ASN A 238 -28.60 2.89 13.73
CA ASN A 238 -28.49 4.30 14.13
C ASN A 238 -27.09 4.62 14.66
N LEU A 239 -26.51 3.70 15.43
CA LEU A 239 -25.13 3.83 15.93
C LEU A 239 -24.11 3.74 14.79
N SER A 240 -24.30 2.82 13.83
CA SER A 240 -23.44 2.68 12.65
C SER A 240 -23.41 3.99 11.85
N VAL A 241 -24.58 4.52 11.48
CA VAL A 241 -24.70 5.76 10.70
C VAL A 241 -24.08 6.94 11.42
N LEU A 242 -24.29 7.04 12.73
CA LEU A 242 -23.67 8.07 13.56
C LEU A 242 -22.14 7.99 13.52
N MET A 243 -21.58 6.80 13.75
CA MET A 243 -20.14 6.58 13.76
C MET A 243 -19.51 6.80 12.38
N THR A 244 -20.16 6.37 11.29
CA THR A 244 -19.72 6.66 9.92
C THR A 244 -19.65 8.17 9.71
N THR A 245 -20.68 8.88 10.16
CA THR A 245 -20.76 10.33 9.99
C THR A 245 -19.64 11.05 10.74
N VAL A 246 -19.46 10.73 12.03
CA VAL A 246 -18.42 11.34 12.87
C VAL A 246 -17.02 11.02 12.33
N SER A 247 -16.75 9.77 11.92
CA SER A 247 -15.45 9.39 11.39
C SER A 247 -15.12 10.08 10.06
N ASN A 248 -16.09 10.21 9.15
CA ASN A 248 -15.88 10.92 7.88
C ASN A 248 -15.65 12.43 8.08
N VAL A 249 -16.35 13.06 9.03
CA VAL A 249 -16.08 14.46 9.39
C VAL A 249 -14.70 14.61 10.04
N ALA A 250 -14.34 13.68 10.94
CA ALA A 250 -13.04 13.71 11.60
C ALA A 250 -11.88 13.47 10.63
N ALA A 251 -12.11 12.70 9.56
CA ALA A 251 -11.11 12.37 8.54
C ALA A 251 -10.40 13.61 7.96
N PHE A 252 -11.08 14.75 7.83
CA PHE A 252 -10.46 15.98 7.34
C PHE A 252 -9.32 16.49 8.21
N ALA A 253 -9.34 16.20 9.51
CA ALA A 253 -8.26 16.53 10.43
C ALA A 253 -7.34 15.33 10.68
N THR A 254 -7.92 14.13 10.82
CA THR A 254 -7.15 12.94 11.24
C THR A 254 -6.30 12.37 10.10
N LEU A 255 -6.74 12.45 8.83
CA LEU A 255 -5.94 11.99 7.70
C LEU A 255 -4.63 12.80 7.58
N PRO A 256 -4.66 14.15 7.45
CA PRO A 256 -3.42 14.93 7.43
C PRO A 256 -2.55 14.70 8.67
N LEU A 257 -3.15 14.63 9.86
CA LEU A 257 -2.43 14.37 11.11
C LEU A 257 -1.61 13.07 11.04
N TRP A 258 -2.22 11.98 10.58
CA TRP A 258 -1.52 10.70 10.47
C TRP A 258 -0.49 10.66 9.34
N ILE A 259 -0.76 11.35 8.23
CA ILE A 259 0.21 11.51 7.13
C ILE A 259 1.46 12.25 7.63
N PHE A 260 1.29 13.35 8.39
CA PHE A 260 2.38 14.17 8.92
C PHE A 260 3.05 13.61 10.18
N THR A 261 2.63 12.44 10.66
CA THR A 261 3.25 11.77 11.81
C THR A 261 3.82 10.42 11.39
N LEU A 262 3.08 9.33 11.56
CA LEU A 262 3.55 7.99 11.21
C LEU A 262 3.73 7.81 9.69
N GLY A 263 2.92 8.50 8.87
CA GLY A 263 3.07 8.49 7.42
C GLY A 263 4.45 8.95 6.98
N GLN A 264 4.93 10.06 7.54
CA GLN A 264 6.26 10.62 7.25
C GLN A 264 7.37 9.58 7.46
N LEU A 265 7.31 8.80 8.54
CA LEU A 265 8.29 7.74 8.81
C LEU A 265 8.29 6.65 7.72
N ILE A 266 7.11 6.31 7.17
CA ILE A 266 7.04 5.33 6.09
C ILE A 266 7.55 5.93 4.77
N PHE A 267 7.22 7.20 4.48
CA PHE A 267 7.74 7.93 3.32
C PHE A 267 9.27 8.03 3.36
N GLU A 268 9.86 8.39 4.50
CA GLU A 268 11.30 8.44 4.70
C GLU A 268 11.97 7.07 4.47
N ARG A 269 11.38 5.98 4.99
CA ARG A 269 11.85 4.61 4.70
C ARG A 269 11.75 4.23 3.23
N ALA A 270 10.79 4.81 2.51
CA ALA A 270 10.63 4.62 1.08
C ALA A 270 11.59 5.49 0.25
N GLY A 271 12.42 6.33 0.89
CA GLY A 271 13.27 7.30 0.18
C GLY A 271 12.46 8.37 -0.55
N MET A 272 11.24 8.65 -0.09
CA MET A 272 10.32 9.61 -0.70
C MET A 272 10.01 10.73 0.27
N GLU A 273 9.86 11.93 -0.26
CA GLU A 273 9.29 13.04 0.50
C GLU A 273 7.75 12.97 0.46
N VAL A 274 7.10 13.46 1.51
CA VAL A 274 5.65 13.58 1.54
C VAL A 274 5.23 14.63 0.51
N PRO A 275 4.38 14.31 -0.48
CA PRO A 275 3.98 15.27 -1.51
C PRO A 275 2.90 16.23 -0.96
N TYR A 276 3.30 17.19 -0.12
CA TYR A 276 2.40 18.10 0.61
C TYR A 276 1.36 18.80 -0.29
N ASP A 277 1.78 19.29 -1.47
CA ASP A 277 0.89 19.97 -2.42
C ASP A 277 -0.23 19.06 -2.95
N LYS A 278 0.13 17.79 -3.18
CA LYS A 278 -0.81 16.77 -3.65
C LYS A 278 -1.75 16.32 -2.53
N VAL A 279 -1.24 16.22 -1.30
CA VAL A 279 -2.07 15.98 -0.10
C VAL A 279 -3.10 17.10 0.08
N ALA A 280 -2.67 18.36 -0.05
CA ALA A 280 -3.58 19.51 0.04
C ALA A 280 -4.63 19.48 -1.08
N SER A 281 -4.23 19.18 -2.32
CA SER A 281 -5.13 19.02 -3.46
C SER A 281 -6.15 17.89 -3.25
N TYR A 282 -5.70 16.76 -2.70
CA TYR A 282 -6.54 15.64 -2.32
C TYR A 282 -7.58 16.04 -1.28
N CYS A 283 -7.16 16.69 -0.18
CA CYS A 283 -8.09 17.17 0.84
C CYS A 283 -9.10 18.15 0.25
N ALA A 284 -8.66 19.10 -0.59
CA ALA A 284 -9.57 20.03 -1.28
C ALA A 284 -10.59 19.30 -2.17
N SER A 285 -10.15 18.26 -2.88
CA SER A 285 -11.03 17.44 -3.75
C SER A 285 -12.11 16.67 -2.99
N LEU A 286 -11.95 16.47 -1.67
CA LEU A 286 -12.95 15.84 -0.80
C LEU A 286 -13.80 16.88 -0.05
N ILE A 287 -13.19 17.97 0.40
CA ILE A 287 -13.87 19.05 1.13
C ILE A 287 -14.84 19.79 0.22
N VAL A 288 -14.45 20.14 -1.01
CA VAL A 288 -15.29 20.94 -1.90
C VAL A 288 -16.61 20.22 -2.23
N PRO A 289 -16.63 18.95 -2.68
CA PRO A 289 -17.88 18.23 -2.92
C PRO A 289 -18.72 18.05 -1.66
N LEU A 290 -18.10 17.86 -0.49
CA LEU A 290 -18.83 17.80 0.79
C LEU A 290 -19.55 19.11 1.08
N LEU A 291 -18.86 20.25 0.97
CA LEU A 291 -19.45 21.57 1.22
C LEU A 291 -20.60 21.86 0.26
N ILE A 292 -20.48 21.43 -1.00
CA ILE A 292 -21.57 21.48 -1.98
C ILE A 292 -22.77 20.65 -1.50
N GLY A 293 -22.54 19.41 -1.06
CA GLY A 293 -23.58 18.55 -0.49
C GLY A 293 -24.28 19.19 0.71
N LEU A 294 -23.52 19.78 1.63
CA LEU A 294 -24.03 20.48 2.80
C LEU A 294 -24.84 21.72 2.42
N ALA A 295 -24.38 22.49 1.44
CA ALA A 295 -25.10 23.66 0.93
C ALA A 295 -26.44 23.25 0.30
N ILE A 296 -26.48 22.16 -0.48
CA ILE A 296 -27.71 21.61 -1.05
C ILE A 296 -28.67 21.18 0.07
N GLN A 297 -28.16 20.51 1.11
CA GLN A 297 -28.98 20.12 2.25
C GLN A 297 -29.59 21.33 2.97
N ARG A 298 -28.80 22.38 3.15
CA ARG A 298 -29.20 23.59 3.91
C ARG A 298 -30.23 24.43 3.16
N TRP A 299 -30.07 24.60 1.84
CA TRP A 299 -30.90 25.51 1.04
C TRP A 299 -32.00 24.79 0.25
N LEU A 300 -31.81 23.52 -0.12
CA LEU A 300 -32.71 22.75 -0.97
C LEU A 300 -32.95 21.34 -0.40
N PRO A 301 -33.54 21.19 0.81
CA PRO A 301 -33.66 19.90 1.50
C PRO A 301 -34.47 18.85 0.71
N ARG A 302 -35.48 19.28 -0.07
CA ARG A 302 -36.23 18.38 -0.96
C ARG A 302 -35.34 17.80 -2.06
N LEU A 303 -34.44 18.62 -2.62
CA LEU A 303 -33.48 18.17 -3.62
C LEU A 303 -32.47 17.22 -2.97
N ALA A 304 -31.96 17.53 -1.78
CA ALA A 304 -31.06 16.66 -1.03
C ALA A 304 -31.63 15.25 -0.82
N GLN A 305 -32.91 15.13 -0.45
CA GLN A 305 -33.57 13.82 -0.31
C GLN A 305 -33.61 13.03 -1.62
N VAL A 306 -33.86 13.70 -2.75
CA VAL A 306 -33.84 13.07 -4.08
C VAL A 306 -32.43 12.65 -4.46
N LEU A 307 -31.42 13.50 -4.25
CA LEU A 307 -30.01 13.16 -4.46
C LEU A 307 -29.62 11.93 -3.65
N VAL A 308 -29.90 11.91 -2.35
CA VAL A 308 -29.51 10.77 -1.49
C VAL A 308 -30.12 9.46 -1.97
N ARG A 309 -31.39 9.49 -2.41
CA ARG A 309 -32.06 8.31 -2.95
C ARG A 309 -31.49 7.87 -4.30
N LEU A 310 -31.09 8.81 -5.16
CA LEU A 310 -30.56 8.53 -6.50
C LEU A 310 -29.08 8.13 -6.48
N LEU A 311 -28.27 8.79 -5.65
CA LEU A 311 -26.82 8.58 -5.59
C LEU A 311 -26.47 7.25 -4.92
N LYS A 312 -27.33 6.69 -4.06
CA LYS A 312 -27.10 5.38 -3.45
C LYS A 312 -26.94 4.24 -4.48
N PRO A 313 -27.89 3.98 -5.41
CA PRO A 313 -27.71 2.97 -6.44
C PRO A 313 -26.63 3.34 -7.47
N ILE A 314 -26.47 4.63 -7.82
CA ILE A 314 -25.42 5.09 -8.75
C ILE A 314 -24.04 4.78 -8.16
N SER A 315 -23.81 5.09 -6.88
CA SER A 315 -22.54 4.82 -6.21
C SER A 315 -22.25 3.32 -6.15
N ALA A 316 -23.25 2.48 -5.89
CA ALA A 316 -23.08 1.03 -5.92
C ALA A 316 -22.69 0.52 -7.32
N CYS A 317 -23.35 1.04 -8.37
CA CYS A 317 -23.02 0.71 -9.76
C CYS A 317 -21.61 1.17 -10.15
N LEU A 318 -21.23 2.39 -9.75
CA LEU A 318 -19.92 2.96 -10.07
C LEU A 318 -18.79 2.29 -9.27
N ILE A 319 -19.04 1.86 -8.03
CA ILE A 319 -18.13 1.00 -7.27
C ILE A 319 -17.94 -0.34 -7.99
N LEU A 320 -19.02 -1.00 -8.41
CA LEU A 320 -18.94 -2.26 -9.15
C LEU A 320 -18.16 -2.08 -10.47
N PHE A 321 -18.42 -1.00 -11.20
CA PHE A 321 -17.67 -0.62 -12.39
C PHE A 321 -16.18 -0.46 -12.08
N ILE A 322 -15.80 0.32 -11.06
CA ILE A 322 -14.39 0.53 -10.68
C ILE A 322 -13.72 -0.78 -10.26
N VAL A 323 -14.41 -1.67 -9.53
CA VAL A 323 -13.86 -2.97 -9.14
C VAL A 323 -13.59 -3.85 -10.36
N ILE A 324 -14.59 -4.02 -11.24
CA ILE A 324 -14.44 -4.81 -12.47
C ILE A 324 -13.33 -4.22 -13.35
N PHE A 325 -13.38 -2.90 -13.54
CA PHE A 325 -12.43 -2.19 -14.36
C PHE A 325 -11.01 -2.27 -13.79
N ALA A 326 -10.85 -2.14 -12.46
CA ALA A 326 -9.56 -2.30 -11.79
C ALA A 326 -8.99 -3.71 -12.00
N ILE A 327 -9.83 -4.75 -11.90
CA ILE A 327 -9.42 -6.15 -12.14
C ILE A 327 -8.96 -6.33 -13.60
N VAL A 328 -9.71 -5.81 -14.57
CA VAL A 328 -9.39 -5.95 -16.01
C VAL A 328 -8.12 -5.18 -16.38
N THR A 329 -7.99 -3.94 -15.91
CA THR A 329 -6.85 -3.07 -16.27
C THR A 329 -5.58 -3.38 -15.53
N ASN A 330 -5.70 -3.95 -14.33
CA ASN A 330 -4.58 -4.26 -13.48
C ASN A 330 -4.43 -5.76 -13.24
N PHE A 331 -4.74 -6.59 -14.24
CA PHE A 331 -4.52 -8.03 -14.13
C PHE A 331 -3.05 -8.36 -13.79
N TYR A 332 -2.10 -7.56 -14.28
CA TYR A 332 -0.69 -7.67 -13.91
C TYR A 332 -0.43 -7.41 -12.40
N LEU A 333 -1.24 -6.59 -11.72
CA LEU A 333 -1.12 -6.41 -10.26
C LEU A 333 -1.49 -7.68 -9.48
N PHE A 334 -2.22 -8.63 -10.08
CA PHE A 334 -2.40 -9.94 -9.45
C PHE A 334 -1.11 -10.74 -9.38
N GLN A 335 -0.11 -10.46 -10.23
CA GLN A 335 1.22 -11.06 -10.11
C GLN A 335 1.96 -10.54 -8.87
N LEU A 336 1.66 -9.32 -8.43
CA LEU A 336 2.15 -8.76 -7.16
C LEU A 336 1.40 -9.32 -5.95
N PHE A 337 0.26 -9.99 -6.15
CA PHE A 337 -0.58 -10.49 -5.06
C PHE A 337 0.08 -11.69 -4.37
N SER A 338 0.84 -11.40 -3.33
CA SER A 338 1.50 -12.41 -2.52
C SER A 338 0.62 -12.89 -1.37
N TRP A 339 0.98 -14.03 -0.77
CA TRP A 339 0.29 -14.52 0.43
C TRP A 339 0.38 -13.51 1.59
N GLN A 340 1.47 -12.73 1.68
CA GLN A 340 1.61 -11.67 2.68
C GLN A 340 0.56 -10.57 2.50
N ILE A 341 0.25 -10.18 1.24
CA ILE A 341 -0.79 -9.19 0.93
C ILE A 341 -2.18 -9.74 1.27
N ALA A 342 -2.44 -11.02 1.01
CA ALA A 342 -3.70 -11.66 1.42
C ALA A 342 -3.86 -11.68 2.95
N VAL A 343 -2.80 -12.06 3.67
CA VAL A 343 -2.78 -12.07 5.13
C VAL A 343 -2.95 -10.66 5.69
N ALA A 344 -2.25 -9.66 5.17
CA ALA A 344 -2.44 -8.26 5.58
C ALA A 344 -3.87 -7.77 5.31
N GLY A 345 -4.41 -8.14 4.14
CA GLY A 345 -5.78 -7.84 3.71
C GLY A 345 -6.84 -8.38 4.66
N LEU A 346 -6.62 -9.58 5.22
CA LEU A 346 -7.51 -10.20 6.21
C LEU A 346 -7.24 -9.71 7.64
N ALA A 347 -5.96 -9.53 7.99
CA ALA A 347 -5.52 -9.20 9.35
C ALA A 347 -5.94 -7.79 9.76
N LEU A 348 -5.83 -6.79 8.88
CA LEU A 348 -6.21 -5.42 9.22
C LEU A 348 -7.69 -5.29 9.62
N PRO A 349 -8.67 -5.68 8.78
CA PRO A 349 -10.08 -5.64 9.18
C PRO A 349 -10.38 -6.61 10.32
N GLY A 350 -9.76 -7.80 10.33
CA GLY A 350 -9.94 -8.80 11.39
C GLY A 350 -9.53 -8.30 12.77
N LEU A 351 -8.36 -7.66 12.87
CA LEU A 351 -7.88 -7.04 14.11
C LEU A 351 -8.69 -5.79 14.45
N GLY A 352 -9.12 -5.01 13.47
CA GLY A 352 -10.06 -3.91 13.67
C GLY A 352 -11.35 -4.36 14.34
N TYR A 353 -11.97 -5.44 13.83
CA TYR A 353 -13.15 -6.06 14.43
C TYR A 353 -12.88 -6.50 15.88
N ALA A 354 -11.77 -7.22 16.09
CA ALA A 354 -11.43 -7.78 17.40
C ALA A 354 -11.15 -6.70 18.46
N VAL A 355 -10.33 -5.70 18.12
CA VAL A 355 -9.97 -4.61 19.04
C VAL A 355 -11.19 -3.77 19.41
N ALA A 356 -12.01 -3.41 18.42
CA ALA A 356 -13.21 -2.62 18.66
C ALA A 356 -14.29 -3.39 19.44
N TRP A 357 -14.45 -4.68 19.16
CA TRP A 357 -15.33 -5.55 19.95
C TRP A 357 -14.84 -5.67 21.39
N LEU A 358 -13.54 -5.92 21.61
CA LEU A 358 -12.96 -6.05 22.95
C LEU A 358 -13.09 -4.75 23.73
N ALA A 359 -12.75 -3.61 23.13
CA ALA A 359 -12.93 -2.29 23.74
C ALA A 359 -14.39 -2.04 24.14
N SER A 360 -15.34 -2.42 23.27
CA SER A 360 -16.78 -2.32 23.55
C SER A 360 -17.21 -3.20 24.72
N LYS A 361 -16.68 -4.43 24.81
CA LYS A 361 -16.98 -5.36 25.91
C LYS A 361 -16.38 -4.90 27.24
N LEU A 362 -15.15 -4.38 27.24
CA LEU A 362 -14.49 -3.82 28.43
C LEU A 362 -15.26 -2.60 28.98
N LEU A 363 -15.86 -1.81 28.10
CA LEU A 363 -16.71 -0.67 28.45
C LEU A 363 -18.20 -1.04 28.54
N HIS A 364 -18.48 -2.33 28.78
CA HIS A 364 -19.80 -2.87 29.11
C HIS A 364 -20.92 -2.55 28.10
N GLN A 365 -20.59 -2.38 26.82
CA GLN A 365 -21.59 -2.26 25.77
C GLN A 365 -22.36 -3.57 25.60
N ASN A 366 -23.65 -3.45 25.28
CA ASN A 366 -24.48 -4.61 24.94
C ASN A 366 -23.95 -5.30 23.66
N ALA A 367 -24.41 -6.53 23.40
CA ALA A 367 -23.89 -7.32 22.28
C ALA A 367 -24.16 -6.66 20.90
N VAL A 368 -25.28 -5.96 20.76
CA VAL A 368 -25.72 -5.32 19.50
C VAL A 368 -24.85 -4.10 19.19
N ASP A 369 -24.62 -3.23 20.17
CA ASP A 369 -23.77 -2.04 20.04
C ASP A 369 -22.30 -2.45 19.89
N ALA A 370 -21.83 -3.45 20.64
CA ALA A 370 -20.47 -3.99 20.49
C ALA A 370 -20.21 -4.59 19.10
N LEU A 371 -21.19 -5.32 18.53
CA LEU A 371 -21.13 -5.82 17.16
C LEU A 371 -21.06 -4.67 16.15
N THR A 372 -21.86 -3.63 16.36
CA THR A 372 -21.90 -2.46 15.47
C THR A 372 -20.57 -1.71 15.48
N ILE A 373 -20.03 -1.43 16.68
CA ILE A 373 -18.74 -0.75 16.85
C ILE A 373 -17.60 -1.57 16.22
N ALA A 374 -17.66 -2.89 16.34
CA ALA A 374 -16.71 -3.79 15.68
C ALA A 374 -16.78 -3.66 14.16
N ILE A 375 -17.96 -3.90 13.55
CA ILE A 375 -18.18 -3.83 12.10
C ILE A 375 -17.73 -2.48 11.54
N GLU A 376 -18.13 -1.40 12.20
CA GLU A 376 -17.81 -0.04 11.79
C GLU A 376 -16.31 0.26 11.84
N THR A 377 -15.59 -0.23 12.86
CA THR A 377 -14.14 -0.01 12.96
C THR A 377 -13.35 -0.88 11.97
N GLY A 378 -13.74 -2.13 11.75
CA GLY A 378 -12.98 -3.00 10.85
C GLY A 378 -13.23 -2.73 9.37
N ILE A 379 -14.41 -2.24 8.99
CA ILE A 379 -14.70 -1.86 7.60
C ILE A 379 -14.15 -0.45 7.32
N GLN A 380 -13.02 -0.41 6.62
CA GLN A 380 -12.40 0.83 6.17
C GLN A 380 -12.92 1.28 4.80
N ASN A 381 -12.88 2.58 4.54
CA ASN A 381 -13.12 3.12 3.21
C ASN A 381 -11.87 2.97 2.33
N THR A 382 -11.69 1.78 1.76
CA THR A 382 -10.57 1.48 0.85
C THR A 382 -10.58 2.37 -0.40
N GLY A 383 -11.74 2.86 -0.83
CA GLY A 383 -11.86 3.79 -1.96
C GLY A 383 -11.12 5.11 -1.73
N ILE A 384 -11.20 5.67 -0.52
CA ILE A 384 -10.45 6.87 -0.10
C ILE A 384 -8.95 6.62 -0.15
N ALA A 385 -8.49 5.46 0.35
CA ALA A 385 -7.08 5.09 0.34
C ALA A 385 -6.55 4.94 -1.09
N ILE A 386 -7.27 4.20 -1.94
CA ILE A 386 -6.93 4.04 -3.37
C ILE A 386 -6.92 5.39 -4.07
N PHE A 387 -7.93 6.24 -3.84
CA PHE A 387 -8.00 7.56 -4.44
C PHE A 387 -6.79 8.42 -4.08
N PHE A 388 -6.40 8.44 -2.80
CA PHE A 388 -5.20 9.14 -2.35
C PHE A 388 -3.96 8.62 -3.08
N LEU A 389 -3.68 7.32 -3.00
CA LEU A 389 -2.47 6.70 -3.53
C LEU A 389 -2.34 6.91 -5.05
N ARG A 390 -3.45 6.81 -5.78
CA ARG A 390 -3.51 6.97 -7.24
C ARG A 390 -3.36 8.41 -7.74
N THR A 391 -3.75 9.40 -6.93
CA THR A 391 -3.70 10.81 -7.35
C THR A 391 -2.49 11.56 -6.78
N THR A 392 -1.87 11.00 -5.74
CA THR A 392 -0.82 11.67 -4.97
C THR A 392 0.57 11.13 -5.25
N LEU A 393 0.70 9.82 -5.51
CA LEU A 393 2.01 9.19 -5.75
C LEU A 393 2.34 9.11 -7.24
N PRO A 394 3.63 9.21 -7.62
CA PRO A 394 4.07 8.93 -8.98
C PRO A 394 4.05 7.42 -9.26
N GLN A 395 4.15 7.06 -10.54
CA GLN A 395 4.47 5.68 -10.93
C GLN A 395 5.95 5.39 -10.71
N PRO A 396 6.34 4.17 -10.29
CA PRO A 396 5.49 2.98 -10.09
C PRO A 396 4.79 2.88 -8.71
N GLN A 397 5.05 3.80 -7.78
CA GLN A 397 4.59 3.70 -6.39
C GLN A 397 3.06 3.72 -6.26
N ALA A 398 2.37 4.52 -7.05
CA ALA A 398 0.90 4.57 -7.07
C ALA A 398 0.26 3.20 -7.39
N ASP A 399 0.85 2.43 -8.30
CA ASP A 399 0.38 1.09 -8.68
C ASP A 399 0.70 0.07 -7.58
N LEU A 400 1.95 0.05 -7.09
CA LEU A 400 2.41 -0.91 -6.08
C LEU A 400 1.65 -0.77 -4.75
N THR A 401 1.43 0.47 -4.30
CA THR A 401 0.76 0.75 -3.02
C THR A 401 -0.74 0.40 -3.06
N THR A 402 -1.38 0.47 -4.23
CA THR A 402 -2.83 0.24 -4.41
C THR A 402 -3.24 -1.21 -4.22
N VAL A 403 -2.31 -2.17 -4.40
CA VAL A 403 -2.59 -3.61 -4.29
C VAL A 403 -3.11 -3.99 -2.90
N VAL A 404 -2.56 -3.38 -1.84
CA VAL A 404 -2.93 -3.69 -0.45
C VAL A 404 -4.35 -3.22 -0.11
N PRO A 405 -4.78 -1.97 -0.36
CA PRO A 405 -6.18 -1.56 -0.18
C PRO A 405 -7.18 -2.42 -0.97
N VAL A 406 -6.82 -2.88 -2.18
CA VAL A 406 -7.66 -3.78 -2.98
C VAL A 406 -7.79 -5.14 -2.29
N SER A 407 -6.70 -5.70 -1.79
CA SER A 407 -6.72 -6.93 -0.98
C SER A 407 -7.62 -6.77 0.24
N VAL A 408 -7.46 -5.68 1.00
CA VAL A 408 -8.33 -5.39 2.16
C VAL A 408 -9.80 -5.34 1.74
N ALA A 409 -10.13 -4.66 0.63
CA ALA A 409 -11.50 -4.57 0.14
C ALA A 409 -12.11 -5.95 -0.17
N ILE A 410 -11.34 -6.85 -0.79
CA ILE A 410 -11.76 -8.21 -1.14
C ILE A 410 -11.90 -9.09 0.11
N MET A 411 -11.00 -8.96 1.08
CA MET A 411 -10.95 -9.81 2.27
C MET A 411 -11.90 -9.36 3.39
N THR A 412 -12.24 -8.06 3.46
CA THR A 412 -13.10 -7.46 4.50
C THR A 412 -14.46 -8.17 4.68
N PRO A 413 -15.18 -8.57 3.62
CA PRO A 413 -16.47 -9.27 3.75
C PRO A 413 -16.35 -10.72 4.26
N LEU A 414 -15.20 -11.39 4.12
CA LEU A 414 -15.09 -12.83 4.37
C LEU A 414 -15.40 -13.23 5.83
N PRO A 415 -14.86 -12.55 6.87
CA PRO A 415 -15.22 -12.86 8.26
C PRO A 415 -16.70 -12.61 8.54
N LEU A 416 -17.27 -11.54 7.96
CA LEU A 416 -18.67 -11.15 8.17
C LEU A 416 -19.63 -12.14 7.50
N LEU A 417 -19.30 -12.63 6.29
CA LEU A 417 -20.00 -13.73 5.63
C LEU A 417 -19.96 -15.00 6.48
N GLY A 418 -18.81 -15.31 7.09
CA GLY A 418 -18.69 -16.44 8.02
C GLY A 418 -19.66 -16.33 9.19
N ILE A 419 -19.73 -15.16 9.84
CA ILE A 419 -20.68 -14.88 10.93
C ILE A 419 -22.12 -15.00 10.44
N TYR A 420 -22.45 -14.42 9.29
CA TYR A 420 -23.79 -14.49 8.70
C TYR A 420 -24.22 -15.93 8.42
N LEU A 421 -23.36 -16.74 7.80
CA LEU A 421 -23.63 -18.15 7.52
C LEU A 421 -23.79 -18.95 8.81
N TYR A 422 -22.95 -18.71 9.82
CA TYR A 422 -23.07 -19.34 11.13
C TYR A 422 -24.42 -19.01 11.79
N GLN A 423 -24.80 -17.73 11.84
CA GLN A 423 -26.10 -17.30 12.37
C GLN A 423 -27.27 -17.96 11.64
N ARG A 424 -27.20 -18.06 10.31
CA ARG A 424 -28.25 -18.70 9.49
C ARG A 424 -28.34 -20.20 9.75
N CYS A 425 -27.21 -20.89 9.89
CA CYS A 425 -27.16 -22.32 10.21
C CYS A 425 -27.68 -22.62 11.62
N CYS A 426 -27.25 -21.86 12.63
CA CYS A 426 -27.69 -22.03 14.01
C CYS A 426 -29.17 -21.70 14.20
N ARG A 427 -29.66 -20.64 13.55
CA ARG A 427 -31.08 -20.26 13.61
C ARG A 427 -32.00 -21.27 12.92
N ARG A 428 -31.52 -21.98 11.89
CA ARG A 428 -32.25 -23.10 11.27
C ARG A 428 -32.37 -24.30 12.20
N LYS A 429 -31.32 -24.63 12.97
CA LYS A 429 -31.34 -25.70 13.99
C LYS A 429 -32.27 -25.40 15.17
N ALA A 430 -32.47 -24.13 15.52
CA ALA A 430 -33.38 -23.73 16.60
C ALA A 430 -34.87 -23.76 16.21
N VAL A 431 -35.19 -23.85 14.91
CA VAL A 431 -36.57 -23.82 14.37
C VAL A 431 -37.03 -25.20 13.89
N GLU A 432 -36.16 -26.22 13.87
CA GLU A 432 -36.62 -27.61 13.78
C GLU A 432 -37.27 -27.99 15.11
N PRO A 433 -38.59 -28.24 15.17
CA PRO A 433 -39.19 -28.73 16.39
C PRO A 433 -38.54 -30.07 16.73
N SER A 434 -38.06 -30.20 17.96
CA SER A 434 -37.60 -31.47 18.49
C SER A 434 -38.70 -32.50 18.25
N ALA A 435 -38.41 -33.56 17.51
CA ALA A 435 -39.33 -34.69 17.28
C ALA A 435 -39.85 -35.30 18.60
N ALA A 436 -39.26 -34.95 19.75
CA ALA A 436 -39.71 -35.35 21.09
C ALA A 436 -40.96 -34.59 21.59
N GLU A 437 -41.35 -33.45 21.00
CA GLU A 437 -42.56 -32.71 21.41
C GLU A 437 -43.84 -33.23 20.75
N HIS A 438 -43.73 -33.91 19.60
CA HIS A 438 -44.87 -34.55 18.92
C HIS A 438 -45.40 -35.81 19.62
N GLN A 439 -44.66 -36.36 20.59
CA GLN A 439 -45.07 -37.53 21.38
C GLN A 439 -45.70 -37.19 22.74
N ARG A 440 -45.82 -35.90 23.10
CA ARG A 440 -46.53 -35.46 24.31
C ARG A 440 -47.95 -34.97 24.06
N ILE A 441 -48.42 -35.03 22.81
CA ILE A 441 -49.79 -34.72 22.41
C ILE A 441 -50.32 -35.89 21.57
N ILE A 442 -50.44 -37.07 22.19
CA ILE A 442 -51.36 -38.14 21.78
C ILE A 442 -52.00 -38.69 23.06
#